data_AF-A0A5N5WFP2-F1
#
_entry.id   AF-A0A5N5WFP2-F1
#
_cell.length_a   1.000
_cell.length_b   1.000
_cell.length_c   1.000
_cell.angle_alpha   90.00
_cell.angle_beta   90.00
_cell.angle_gamma   90.00
#
_symmetry.space_group_name_H-M   'P 1'
#
loop_
_entity.id
_entity.type
_entity.pdbx_description
1 polymer ?
#
loop_
_entity_poly.entity_id
_entity_poly.type
_entity_poly.pdbx_seq_one_letter_code
_entity_poly.pdbx_strand_id
1 'polypeptide(L)'
;MYSLAPAGSYSEDYRARQNGGGVSVKLSTKRTLQNVTQVEYTQNMTTGHVFYDFSNIDGYPFQQWGMAIYPFFKSSRQQPRNCLDNCCPVICPPGPGICTAAYNKPNDDFATHACPLATDLNVYLCESSL
;
A
#
# COMPACT_ATOMS: atom_id res chain seq x y z
N MET A 1 -2.07 -16.66 -6.80
CA MET A 1 -1.25 -15.70 -7.58
C MET A 1 -2.13 -15.16 -8.70
N TYR A 2 -2.20 -13.85 -8.86
CA TYR A 2 -3.00 -13.19 -9.90
C TYR A 2 -2.06 -12.47 -10.88
N SER A 3 -2.42 -12.37 -12.16
CA SER A 3 -1.63 -11.66 -13.17
C SER A 3 -2.48 -10.55 -13.77
N LEU A 4 -1.95 -9.33 -13.76
CA LEU A 4 -2.59 -8.16 -14.32
C LEU A 4 -2.03 -7.90 -15.72
N ALA A 5 -2.91 -7.73 -16.71
CA ALA A 5 -2.55 -7.10 -17.97
C ALA A 5 -2.35 -5.59 -17.75
N PRO A 6 -1.67 -4.86 -18.67
CA PRO A 6 -1.62 -3.41 -18.62
C PRO A 6 -3.03 -2.80 -18.48
N ALA A 7 -3.18 -1.79 -17.61
CA ALA A 7 -4.46 -1.18 -17.23
C ALA A 7 -5.50 -2.13 -16.60
N GLY A 8 -5.13 -3.38 -16.32
CA GLY A 8 -5.98 -4.31 -15.56
C GLY A 8 -6.06 -3.94 -14.09
N SER A 9 -7.12 -4.39 -13.43
CA SER A 9 -7.32 -4.21 -11.99
C SER A 9 -7.54 -5.54 -11.27
N TYR A 10 -7.28 -5.52 -9.97
CA TYR A 10 -7.57 -6.59 -9.03
C TYR A 10 -8.14 -5.97 -7.77
N SER A 11 -9.10 -6.63 -7.16
CA SER A 11 -9.70 -6.23 -5.89
C SER A 11 -9.90 -7.45 -5.02
N GLU A 12 -9.66 -7.29 -3.72
CA GLU A 12 -10.01 -8.27 -2.70
C GLU A 12 -10.58 -7.56 -1.47
N ASP A 13 -11.44 -8.25 -0.73
CA ASP A 13 -11.83 -7.79 0.59
C ASP A 13 -10.63 -7.90 1.55
N TYR A 14 -10.62 -7.05 2.58
CA TYR A 14 -9.64 -7.15 3.64
C TYR A 14 -9.70 -8.53 4.30
N ARG A 15 -8.52 -9.10 4.50
CA ARG A 15 -8.34 -10.38 5.18
C ARG A 15 -7.95 -10.14 6.63
N ALA A 16 -8.57 -10.87 7.55
CA ALA A 16 -8.13 -10.92 8.94
C ALA A 16 -7.11 -12.06 9.13
N ARG A 17 -6.05 -11.84 9.91
CA ARG A 17 -5.21 -12.94 10.39
C ARG A 17 -5.59 -13.31 11.82
N GLN A 18 -5.74 -14.61 12.07
CA GLN A 18 -6.15 -15.13 13.38
C GLN A 18 -5.16 -14.79 14.51
N ASN A 19 -3.90 -14.51 14.18
CA ASN A 19 -2.86 -14.13 15.15
C ASN A 19 -2.71 -12.62 15.35
N GLY A 20 -3.60 -11.79 14.78
CA GLY A 20 -3.56 -10.32 14.91
C GLY A 20 -2.45 -9.63 14.10
N GLY A 21 -1.71 -10.37 13.26
CA GLY A 21 -0.68 -9.79 12.38
C GLY A 21 -1.25 -9.17 11.10
N GLY A 22 -0.44 -8.31 10.46
CA GLY A 22 -0.79 -7.68 9.19
C GLY A 22 -0.81 -8.64 8.00
N VAL A 23 -1.59 -8.29 6.99
CA VAL A 23 -1.61 -8.94 5.68
C VAL A 23 -0.64 -8.19 4.77
N SER A 24 0.12 -8.93 3.97
CA SER A 24 1.01 -8.38 2.95
C SER A 24 0.57 -8.89 1.58
N VAL A 25 0.19 -7.97 0.70
CA VAL A 25 -0.08 -8.23 -0.73
C VAL A 25 1.22 -7.99 -1.49
N LYS A 26 1.82 -9.06 -2.00
CA LYS A 26 3.11 -9.00 -2.70
C LYS A 26 2.91 -8.69 -4.18
N LEU A 27 3.54 -7.62 -4.66
CA LEU A 27 3.49 -7.14 -6.04
C LEU A 27 4.84 -7.36 -6.71
N SER A 28 4.85 -7.92 -7.92
CA SER A 28 6.07 -8.17 -8.69
C SER A 28 5.84 -8.04 -10.18
N THR A 29 6.89 -7.70 -10.92
CA THR A 29 6.94 -7.77 -12.38
C THR A 29 7.35 -9.15 -12.90
N LYS A 30 7.70 -10.09 -12.00
CA LYS A 30 8.14 -11.46 -12.33
C LYS A 30 7.40 -12.50 -11.50
N ARG A 31 7.13 -13.66 -12.10
CA ARG A 31 6.45 -14.78 -11.41
C ARG A 31 7.28 -15.46 -10.31
N THR A 32 8.60 -15.23 -10.28
CA THR A 32 9.49 -15.84 -9.27
C THR A 32 9.35 -15.22 -7.89
N LEU A 33 8.74 -14.02 -7.78
CA LEU A 33 8.53 -13.29 -6.52
C LEU A 33 9.79 -13.08 -5.66
N GLN A 34 10.97 -13.05 -6.28
CA GLN A 34 12.25 -12.79 -5.58
C GLN A 34 12.49 -11.30 -5.30
N ASN A 35 11.76 -10.42 -6.00
CA ASN A 35 11.84 -8.97 -5.86
C ASN A 35 10.39 -8.45 -5.82
N VAL A 36 9.94 -8.00 -4.66
CA VAL A 36 8.54 -7.63 -4.43
C VAL A 36 8.42 -6.37 -3.59
N THR A 37 7.52 -5.47 -4.02
CA THR A 37 6.94 -4.50 -3.10
C THR A 37 5.76 -5.15 -2.39
N GLN A 38 5.61 -4.88 -1.11
CA GLN A 38 4.51 -5.34 -0.29
C GLN A 38 3.56 -4.18 -0.02
N VAL A 39 2.27 -4.39 -0.25
CA VAL A 39 1.22 -3.52 0.30
C VAL A 39 0.78 -4.18 1.58
N GLU A 40 1.15 -3.58 2.71
CA GLU A 40 0.85 -4.14 4.01
C GLU A 40 -0.36 -3.44 4.60
N TYR A 41 -1.24 -4.21 5.23
CA TYR A 41 -2.38 -3.66 5.96
C TYR A 41 -2.74 -4.49 7.19
N THR A 42 -3.29 -3.82 8.20
CA THR A 42 -3.83 -4.47 9.40
C THR A 42 -5.15 -3.84 9.79
N GLN A 43 -6.23 -4.63 9.84
CA GLN A 43 -7.49 -4.19 10.42
C GLN A 43 -7.45 -4.39 11.94
N ASN A 44 -7.57 -3.29 12.69
CA ASN A 44 -7.64 -3.31 14.14
C ASN A 44 -9.03 -2.87 14.60
N MET A 45 -9.88 -3.85 14.91
CA MET A 45 -11.23 -3.64 15.39
C MET A 45 -11.29 -2.93 16.75
N THR A 46 -10.23 -3.07 17.58
CA THR A 46 -10.14 -2.44 18.90
C THR A 46 -9.89 -0.95 18.78
N THR A 47 -8.98 -0.53 17.90
CA THR A 47 -8.69 0.90 17.69
C THR A 47 -9.63 1.56 16.69
N GLY A 48 -10.37 0.78 15.88
CA GLY A 48 -11.26 1.33 14.86
C GLY A 48 -10.53 1.73 13.57
N HIS A 49 -9.31 1.25 13.34
CA HIS A 49 -8.47 1.66 12.22
C HIS A 49 -8.04 0.51 11.30
N VAL A 50 -7.81 0.84 10.03
CA VAL A 50 -6.94 0.10 9.13
C VAL A 50 -5.58 0.80 9.08
N PHE A 51 -4.52 0.08 9.43
CA PHE A 51 -3.14 0.51 9.27
C PHE A 51 -2.62 0.03 7.92
N TYR A 52 -1.77 0.82 7.26
CA TYR A 52 -1.23 0.45 5.95
C TYR A 52 0.08 1.17 5.62
N ASP A 53 0.82 0.57 4.71
CA ASP A 53 2.08 1.07 4.18
C ASP A 53 2.48 0.36 2.87
N PHE A 54 3.52 0.90 2.23
CA PHE A 54 4.33 0.12 1.32
C PHE A 54 5.62 -0.34 2.02
N SER A 55 6.03 -1.57 1.73
CA SER A 55 7.33 -2.11 2.14
C SER A 55 8.12 -2.60 0.92
N ASN A 56 9.30 -2.02 0.73
CA ASN A 56 10.27 -2.33 -0.31
C ASN A 56 11.49 -3.10 0.25
N ILE A 57 11.37 -3.67 1.46
CA ILE A 57 12.44 -4.45 2.12
C ILE A 57 12.85 -5.66 1.26
N ASP A 58 11.86 -6.33 0.67
CA ASP A 58 12.06 -7.48 -0.25
C ASP A 58 12.29 -7.01 -1.70
N GLY A 59 12.50 -5.70 -1.90
CA GLY A 59 12.84 -5.05 -3.17
C GLY A 59 11.78 -4.08 -3.70
N TYR A 60 12.12 -3.34 -4.77
CA TYR A 60 11.29 -2.28 -5.33
C TYR A 60 11.16 -2.42 -6.87
N PRO A 61 10.39 -3.41 -7.37
CA PRO A 61 10.33 -3.71 -8.79
C PRO A 61 9.64 -2.64 -9.64
N PHE A 62 8.92 -1.68 -9.03
CA PHE A 62 8.18 -0.61 -9.72
C PHE A 62 8.89 0.75 -9.71
N GLN A 63 10.11 0.79 -9.20
CA GLN A 63 10.90 2.01 -8.97
C GLN A 63 10.93 2.98 -10.16
N GLN A 64 11.03 2.48 -11.39
CA GLN A 64 11.12 3.33 -12.58
C GLN A 64 9.81 4.02 -12.96
N TRP A 65 8.66 3.51 -12.51
CA TRP A 65 7.35 3.98 -12.95
C TRP A 65 6.51 4.59 -11.82
N GLY A 66 6.96 4.45 -10.57
CA GLY A 66 6.26 4.98 -9.42
C GLY A 66 5.03 4.16 -9.02
N MET A 67 4.55 4.43 -7.81
CA MET A 67 3.38 3.78 -7.22
C MET A 67 2.76 4.64 -6.13
N ALA A 68 1.47 4.43 -5.87
CA ALA A 68 0.77 5.13 -4.82
C ALA A 68 -0.30 4.28 -4.12
N ILE A 69 -0.52 4.54 -2.84
CA ILE A 69 -1.74 4.16 -2.12
C ILE A 69 -2.57 5.42 -1.93
N TYR A 70 -3.82 5.41 -2.38
CA TYR A 70 -4.80 6.43 -2.05
C TYR A 70 -5.91 5.82 -1.20
N PRO A 71 -6.04 6.22 0.07
CA PRO A 71 -7.19 5.83 0.86
C PRO A 71 -8.48 6.42 0.27
N PHE A 72 -9.58 5.67 0.36
CA PHE A 72 -10.86 6.05 -0.20
C PHE A 72 -11.99 5.77 0.79
N PHE A 73 -12.69 6.83 1.21
CA PHE A 73 -13.83 6.71 2.10
C PHE A 73 -15.09 6.35 1.31
N LYS A 74 -15.56 5.10 1.43
CA LYS A 74 -16.78 4.63 0.77
C LYS A 74 -18.01 5.48 1.12
N SER A 75 -18.12 5.94 2.36
CA SER A 75 -19.27 6.71 2.86
C SER A 75 -19.41 8.08 2.19
N SER A 76 -18.30 8.78 1.94
CA SER A 76 -18.30 10.12 1.33
C SER A 76 -17.90 10.11 -0.15
N ARG A 77 -17.47 8.95 -0.68
CA ARG A 77 -16.87 8.78 -2.02
C ARG A 77 -15.74 9.77 -2.30
N GLN A 78 -14.93 10.05 -1.29
CA GLN A 78 -13.83 11.01 -1.37
C GLN A 78 -12.55 10.42 -0.81
N GLN A 79 -11.42 10.90 -1.30
CA GLN A 79 -10.13 10.70 -0.66
C GLN A 79 -10.05 11.58 0.62
N PRO A 80 -9.30 11.16 1.65
CA PRO A 80 -9.04 12.02 2.80
C PRO A 80 -8.34 13.30 2.35
N ARG A 81 -8.88 14.46 2.76
CA ARG A 81 -8.21 15.75 2.53
C ARG A 81 -7.08 15.91 3.55
N ASN A 82 -5.92 16.36 3.09
CA ASN A 82 -4.81 16.83 3.93
C ASN A 82 -4.40 15.87 5.07
N CYS A 83 -4.23 14.57 4.80
CA CYS A 83 -3.66 13.65 5.79
C CYS A 83 -4.38 13.66 7.15
N LEU A 84 -5.71 13.84 7.14
CA LEU A 84 -6.49 13.93 8.37
C LEU A 84 -6.31 12.65 9.21
N ASP A 85 -5.93 12.80 10.47
CA ASP A 85 -5.71 11.71 11.43
C ASP A 85 -4.74 10.61 10.95
N ASN A 86 -3.65 11.00 10.26
CA ASN A 86 -2.65 10.09 9.68
C ASN A 86 -3.19 9.20 8.52
N CYS A 87 -4.35 9.53 7.98
CA CYS A 87 -4.94 8.88 6.80
C CYS A 87 -4.41 9.54 5.52
N CYS A 88 -3.14 9.28 5.20
CA CYS A 88 -2.40 9.91 4.10
C CYS A 88 -2.30 9.03 2.85
N PRO A 89 -2.28 9.63 1.64
CA PRO A 89 -1.70 8.94 0.51
C PRO A 89 -0.24 8.55 0.76
N VAL A 90 0.15 7.36 0.33
CA VAL A 90 1.56 6.95 0.26
C VAL A 90 2.01 7.11 -1.17
N ILE A 91 2.97 7.99 -1.42
CA ILE A 91 3.39 8.34 -2.78
C ILE A 91 4.86 7.98 -2.96
N CYS A 92 5.14 7.12 -3.93
CA CYS A 92 6.47 6.73 -4.35
C CYS A 92 6.69 7.19 -5.80
N PRO A 93 7.38 8.32 -6.04
CA PRO A 93 7.59 8.84 -7.38
C PRO A 93 8.45 7.90 -8.25
N PRO A 94 8.33 7.99 -9.58
CA PRO A 94 9.24 7.31 -10.49
C PRO A 94 10.67 7.85 -10.36
N GLY A 95 11.67 6.96 -10.37
CA GLY A 95 13.08 7.35 -10.43
C GLY A 95 14.02 6.40 -9.71
N PRO A 96 15.36 6.55 -9.90
CA PRO A 96 16.36 5.61 -9.38
C PRO A 96 16.59 5.71 -7.87
N GLY A 97 15.85 6.54 -7.15
CA GLY A 97 15.92 6.68 -5.69
C GLY A 97 15.08 5.64 -4.94
N ILE A 98 15.36 5.49 -3.65
CA ILE A 98 14.46 4.77 -2.74
C ILE A 98 13.16 5.56 -2.56
N CYS A 99 12.04 4.88 -2.35
CA CYS A 99 10.82 5.56 -1.93
C CYS A 99 10.89 5.86 -0.43
N THR A 100 11.06 7.12 -0.06
CA THR A 100 11.14 7.53 1.36
C THR A 100 9.80 7.43 2.09
N ALA A 101 8.68 7.25 1.38
CA ALA A 101 7.36 7.00 1.96
C ALA A 101 7.09 5.51 2.23
N ALA A 102 8.03 4.62 1.92
CA ALA A 102 7.93 3.18 2.15
C ALA A 102 8.94 2.71 3.20
N TYR A 103 8.67 1.58 3.82
CA TYR A 103 9.68 0.83 4.58
C TYR A 103 10.76 0.34 3.62
N ASN A 104 12.03 0.72 3.86
CA ASN A 104 13.16 0.26 3.05
C ASN A 104 14.11 -0.64 3.85
N LYS A 105 13.99 -0.67 5.17
CA LYS A 105 14.75 -1.54 6.07
C LYS A 105 13.84 -2.22 7.10
N PRO A 106 14.20 -3.41 7.61
CA PRO A 106 13.40 -4.12 8.62
C PRO A 106 13.17 -3.37 9.94
N ASN A 107 14.00 -2.37 10.23
CA ASN A 107 13.97 -1.61 11.48
C ASN A 107 13.51 -0.15 11.29
N ASP A 108 13.03 0.20 10.10
CA ASP A 108 12.31 1.46 9.90
C ASP A 108 10.97 1.36 10.65
N ASP A 109 10.54 2.41 11.36
CA ASP A 109 9.32 2.42 12.18
C ASP A 109 8.37 3.60 11.87
N PHE A 110 8.62 4.33 10.78
CA PHE A 110 8.00 5.64 10.53
C PHE A 110 6.91 5.68 9.44
N ALA A 111 6.85 4.68 8.54
CA ALA A 111 6.06 4.76 7.30
C ALA A 111 4.61 4.24 7.42
N THR A 112 4.17 3.84 8.61
CA THR A 112 2.80 3.35 8.82
C THR A 112 1.80 4.50 8.90
N HIS A 113 0.74 4.38 8.10
CA HIS A 113 -0.41 5.27 8.13
C HIS A 113 -1.64 4.57 8.73
N ALA A 114 -2.65 5.36 9.11
CA ALA A 114 -3.87 4.84 9.71
C ALA A 114 -5.10 5.58 9.18
N CYS A 115 -6.14 4.83 8.80
CA CYS A 115 -7.44 5.37 8.42
C CYS A 115 -8.55 4.67 9.21
N PRO A 116 -9.75 5.27 9.35
CA PRO A 116 -10.93 4.59 9.86
C PRO A 116 -11.20 3.25 9.14
N LEU A 117 -11.69 2.22 9.85
CA LEU A 117 -11.93 0.86 9.30
C LEU A 117 -12.79 0.78 8.02
N ALA A 118 -13.65 1.78 7.77
CA ALA A 118 -14.50 1.83 6.58
C ALA A 118 -13.78 2.30 5.30
N THR A 119 -12.46 2.45 5.36
CA THR A 119 -11.62 3.00 4.28
C THR A 119 -11.12 1.88 3.38
N ASP A 120 -11.28 2.04 2.06
CA ASP A 120 -10.60 1.20 1.08
C ASP A 120 -9.23 1.77 0.73
N LEU A 121 -8.29 0.92 0.35
CA LEU A 121 -6.98 1.32 -0.13
C LEU A 121 -6.90 1.07 -1.64
N ASN A 122 -6.86 2.14 -2.42
CA ASN A 122 -6.66 2.03 -3.87
C ASN A 122 -5.16 2.12 -4.17
N VAL A 123 -4.62 1.05 -4.76
CA VAL A 123 -3.20 0.97 -5.14
C VAL A 123 -3.06 1.21 -6.63
N TYR A 124 -2.22 2.18 -6.99
CA TYR A 124 -1.89 2.53 -8.37
C TYR A 124 -0.45 2.16 -8.65
N LEU A 125 -0.25 1.47 -9.78
CA LEU A 125 1.05 1.06 -10.28
C LEU A 125 1.35 1.80 -11.57
N CYS A 126 2.61 2.15 -11.76
CA CYS A 126 3.06 2.93 -12.91
C CYS A 126 2.37 4.30 -12.99
N GLU A 127 2.19 4.95 -11.84
CA GLU A 127 1.54 6.26 -11.77
C GLU A 127 2.54 7.34 -12.21
N SER A 128 2.48 7.70 -13.49
CA SER A 128 3.36 8.72 -14.09
C SER A 128 2.88 10.16 -13.85
N SER A 129 1.73 10.37 -13.20
CA SER A 129 1.21 11.71 -12.89
C SER A 129 1.53 12.21 -11.47
N LEU A 130 2.37 11.48 -10.73
CA LEU A 130 2.92 11.87 -9.42
C LEU A 130 3.99 12.97 -9.52
#